data_AF-A0A6G2UYV7-F1
#
_entry.id   AF-A0A6G2UYV7-F1
#
_cell.length_a   1.000
_cell.length_b   1.000
_cell.length_c   1.000
_cell.angle_alpha   90.00
_cell.angle_beta   90.00
_cell.angle_gamma   90.00
#
_symmetry.space_group_name_H-M   'P 1'
#
loop_
_entity.id
_entity.type
_entity.pdbx_description
1 polymer ?
#
loop_
_entity_poly.entity_id
_entity_poly.type
_entity_poly.pdbx_seq_one_letter_code
_entity_poly.pdbx_strand_id
1 'polypeptide(L)'
;MTGVPDFAAGANWLVGAVWNGRWGLLAGSVGAVCVWGAVRWWWLRRARALLLERSVVALVPAAGFDPSLEEIDRHAARLARVPLVVGWAPQRALGVRVRLSSTNSQLSYRLEGPAQAAALLQLQGFADVELYARHEVPRIRFEGVPPLPRQESAEGASA
;
A
#
# COMPACT_ATOMS: atom_id res chain seq x y z
N MET A 1 27.73 -76.56 18.94
CA MET A 1 27.77 -75.42 18.01
C MET A 1 26.53 -74.57 18.22
N THR A 2 26.59 -73.60 19.13
CA THR A 2 25.52 -72.63 19.35
C THR A 2 25.93 -71.32 18.69
N GLY A 3 25.33 -71.00 17.54
CA GLY A 3 25.49 -69.71 16.89
C GLY A 3 24.81 -68.64 17.73
N VAL A 4 25.58 -67.70 18.25
CA VAL A 4 25.04 -66.50 18.90
C VAL A 4 24.44 -65.63 17.79
N PRO A 5 23.14 -65.26 17.87
CA PRO A 5 22.54 -64.39 16.88
C PRO A 5 23.25 -63.02 16.87
N ASP A 6 23.66 -62.60 15.69
CA ASP A 6 24.49 -61.42 15.47
C ASP A 6 23.62 -60.14 15.54
N PHE A 7 23.24 -59.74 16.76
CA PHE A 7 22.46 -58.53 17.02
C PHE A 7 23.18 -57.25 16.56
N ALA A 8 24.50 -57.31 16.35
CA ALA A 8 25.32 -56.21 15.86
C ALA A 8 24.96 -55.82 14.42
N ALA A 9 24.61 -56.79 13.56
CA ALA A 9 24.16 -56.53 12.20
C ALA A 9 22.82 -55.76 12.16
N GLY A 10 21.93 -56.07 13.10
CA GLY A 10 20.65 -55.37 13.30
C GLY A 10 20.78 -53.94 13.83
N ALA A 11 21.80 -53.66 14.64
CA ALA A 11 22.02 -52.32 15.18
C ALA A 11 22.65 -51.37 14.14
N ASN A 12 23.54 -51.89 13.29
CA ASN A 12 24.31 -51.05 12.36
C ASN A 12 23.45 -50.45 11.22
N TRP A 13 22.43 -51.17 10.73
CA TRP A 13 21.53 -50.63 9.71
C TRP A 13 20.60 -49.53 10.25
N LEU A 14 20.15 -49.63 11.51
CA LEU A 14 19.38 -48.58 12.18
C LEU A 14 20.21 -47.32 12.38
N VAL A 15 21.47 -47.46 12.79
CA VAL A 15 22.40 -46.33 12.92
C VAL A 15 22.65 -45.68 11.56
N GLY A 16 22.85 -46.45 10.49
CA GLY A 16 23.01 -45.93 9.13
C GLY A 16 21.74 -45.25 8.58
N ALA A 17 20.55 -45.79 8.88
CA ALA A 17 19.27 -45.20 8.47
C ALA A 17 18.99 -43.89 9.22
N VAL A 18 19.26 -43.82 10.51
CA VAL A 18 19.13 -42.60 11.33
C VAL A 18 20.21 -41.57 10.97
N TRP A 19 21.41 -42.02 10.61
CA TRP A 19 22.51 -41.17 10.15
C TRP A 19 22.26 -40.59 8.76
N ASN A 20 21.67 -41.32 7.82
CA ASN A 20 21.29 -40.77 6.51
C ASN A 20 19.99 -39.96 6.58
N GLY A 21 19.04 -40.37 7.40
CA GLY A 21 17.77 -39.68 7.61
C GLY A 21 17.94 -38.26 8.15
N ARG A 22 18.86 -38.05 9.11
CA ARG A 22 19.14 -36.71 9.64
C ARG A 22 19.68 -35.74 8.57
N TRP A 23 20.53 -36.21 7.66
CA TRP A 23 21.06 -35.37 6.58
C TRP A 23 19.98 -35.03 5.56
N GLY A 24 19.07 -35.96 5.28
CA GLY A 24 17.87 -35.71 4.47
C GLY A 24 16.93 -34.68 5.12
N LEU A 25 16.69 -34.77 6.43
CA LEU A 25 15.89 -33.79 7.17
C LEU A 25 16.56 -32.41 7.22
N LEU A 26 17.87 -32.36 7.42
CA LEU A 26 18.64 -31.12 7.37
C LEU A 26 18.59 -30.50 5.97
N ALA A 27 18.83 -31.27 4.92
CA ALA A 27 18.75 -30.79 3.54
C ALA A 27 17.32 -30.31 3.19
N GLY A 28 16.30 -31.06 3.60
CA GLY A 28 14.90 -30.69 3.39
C GLY A 28 14.51 -29.41 4.13
N SER A 29 14.93 -29.26 5.40
CA SER A 29 14.66 -28.04 6.18
C SER A 29 15.39 -26.82 5.64
N VAL A 30 16.65 -26.95 5.23
CA VAL A 30 17.40 -25.89 4.55
C VAL A 30 16.69 -25.49 3.24
N GLY A 31 16.29 -26.47 2.43
CA GLY A 31 15.51 -26.22 1.22
C GLY A 31 14.22 -25.46 1.49
N ALA A 32 13.46 -25.89 2.51
CA ALA A 32 12.21 -25.22 2.91
C ALA A 32 12.45 -23.77 3.37
N VAL A 33 13.50 -23.52 4.16
CA VAL A 33 13.87 -22.16 4.60
C VAL A 33 14.30 -21.30 3.42
N CYS A 34 15.06 -21.83 2.47
CA CYS A 34 15.46 -21.12 1.26
C CYS A 34 14.25 -20.72 0.42
N VAL A 35 13.33 -21.66 0.18
CA VAL A 35 12.09 -21.40 -0.59
C VAL A 35 11.23 -20.36 0.14
N TRP A 36 11.02 -20.53 1.44
CA TRP A 36 10.26 -19.57 2.24
C TRP A 36 10.90 -18.17 2.21
N GLY A 37 12.22 -18.09 2.34
CA GLY A 37 12.98 -16.84 2.25
C GLY A 37 12.83 -16.17 0.89
N ALA A 38 12.91 -16.92 -0.20
CA ALA A 38 12.73 -16.42 -1.57
C ALA A 38 11.30 -15.86 -1.78
N VAL A 39 10.27 -16.61 -1.36
CA VAL A 39 8.87 -16.18 -1.42
C VAL A 39 8.65 -14.92 -0.57
N ARG A 40 9.15 -14.91 0.66
CA ARG A 40 9.08 -13.77 1.59
C ARG A 40 9.73 -12.52 0.98
N TRP A 41 10.90 -12.66 0.38
CA TRP A 41 11.64 -11.57 -0.25
C TRP A 41 10.93 -11.03 -1.48
N TRP A 42 10.43 -11.91 -2.35
CA TRP A 42 9.60 -11.53 -3.49
C TRP A 42 8.35 -10.76 -3.06
N TRP A 43 7.67 -11.22 -2.01
CA TRP A 43 6.50 -10.56 -1.44
C TRP A 43 6.83 -9.15 -0.91
N LEU A 44 7.95 -8.99 -0.21
CA LEU A 44 8.41 -7.68 0.29
C LEU A 44 8.81 -6.72 -0.85
N ARG A 45 9.46 -7.23 -1.90
CA ARG A 45 9.76 -6.43 -3.09
C ARG A 45 8.50 -5.96 -3.79
N ARG A 46 7.52 -6.84 -3.98
CA ARG A 46 6.21 -6.48 -4.55
C ARG A 46 5.49 -5.44 -3.69
N ALA A 47 5.55 -5.55 -2.37
CA ALA A 47 4.99 -4.55 -1.46
C ALA A 47 5.65 -3.17 -1.65
N ARG A 48 6.97 -3.12 -1.78
CA ARG A 48 7.70 -1.87 -2.00
C ARG A 48 7.35 -1.25 -3.35
N ALA A 49 7.32 -2.04 -4.43
CA ALA A 49 6.94 -1.56 -5.76
C ALA A 49 5.53 -0.94 -5.76
N LEU A 50 4.54 -1.63 -5.19
CA LEU A 50 3.15 -1.13 -5.12
C LEU A 50 3.00 0.12 -4.24
N LEU A 51 3.85 0.28 -3.22
CA LEU A 51 3.86 1.49 -2.40
C LEU A 51 4.49 2.69 -3.12
N LEU A 52 5.47 2.45 -4.00
CA LEU A 52 6.10 3.49 -4.82
C LEU A 52 5.19 3.93 -5.97
N GLU A 53 4.45 3.01 -6.56
CA GLU A 53 3.50 3.24 -7.67
C GLU A 53 2.12 3.72 -7.18
N ARG A 54 2.03 4.45 -6.07
CA ARG A 54 0.74 4.99 -5.63
C ARG A 54 0.32 6.17 -6.49
N SER A 55 -0.91 6.11 -6.99
CA SER A 55 -1.55 7.23 -7.67
C SER A 55 -2.11 8.21 -6.63
N VAL A 56 -2.01 9.50 -6.96
CA VAL A 56 -2.52 10.59 -6.13
C VAL A 56 -3.48 11.42 -6.96
N VAL A 57 -4.69 11.58 -6.44
CA VAL A 57 -5.75 12.39 -7.05
C VAL A 57 -6.12 13.49 -6.07
N ALA A 58 -6.11 14.74 -6.54
CA ALA A 58 -6.58 15.87 -5.75
C ALA A 58 -8.06 16.12 -6.05
N LEU A 59 -8.83 16.29 -4.97
CA LEU A 59 -10.24 16.67 -4.96
C LEU A 59 -10.30 18.14 -4.54
N VAL A 60 -10.81 18.99 -5.42
CA VAL A 60 -10.99 20.42 -5.14
C VAL A 60 -12.50 20.68 -5.03
N PRO A 61 -13.02 20.94 -3.82
CA PRO A 61 -14.42 21.27 -3.65
C PRO A 61 -14.70 22.69 -4.18
N ALA A 62 -15.84 22.88 -4.83
CA ALA A 62 -16.34 24.20 -5.18
C ALA A 62 -16.96 24.89 -3.94
N ALA A 63 -17.26 26.19 -4.07
CA ALA A 63 -17.77 27.01 -2.97
C ALA A 63 -19.11 26.55 -2.38
N GLY A 64 -19.91 25.78 -3.14
CA GLY A 64 -21.20 25.24 -2.71
C GLY A 64 -21.16 23.78 -2.24
N PHE A 65 -19.98 23.20 -2.06
CA PHE A 65 -19.84 21.79 -1.70
C PHE A 65 -20.44 21.49 -0.31
N ASP A 66 -21.59 20.81 -0.31
CA ASP A 66 -22.27 20.30 0.88
C ASP A 66 -22.82 18.89 0.59
N PRO A 67 -21.99 17.84 0.69
CA PRO A 67 -22.38 16.50 0.29
C PRO A 67 -23.41 15.92 1.26
N SER A 68 -24.41 15.23 0.72
CA SER A 68 -25.35 14.49 1.56
C SER A 68 -24.68 13.26 2.20
N LEU A 69 -25.22 12.80 3.34
CA LEU A 69 -24.72 11.56 3.98
C LEU A 69 -24.75 10.36 3.03
N GLU A 70 -25.76 10.27 2.15
CA GLU A 70 -25.87 9.19 1.18
C GLU A 70 -24.74 9.23 0.14
N GLU A 71 -24.33 10.42 -0.30
CA GLU A 71 -23.20 10.58 -1.21
C GLU A 71 -21.88 10.17 -0.55
N ILE A 72 -21.71 10.52 0.73
CA ILE A 72 -20.56 10.11 1.53
C ILE A 72 -20.51 8.58 1.62
N ASP A 73 -21.63 7.92 1.95
CA ASP A 73 -21.70 6.46 2.05
C ASP A 73 -21.41 5.77 0.72
N ARG A 74 -21.96 6.30 -0.38
CA ARG A 74 -21.71 5.77 -1.73
C ARG A 74 -20.25 5.92 -2.13
N HIS A 75 -19.62 7.04 -1.79
CA HIS A 75 -18.21 7.26 -2.01
C HIS A 75 -17.35 6.32 -1.15
N ALA A 76 -17.67 6.17 0.14
CA ALA A 76 -16.99 5.25 1.04
C ALA A 76 -17.09 3.79 0.57
N ALA A 77 -18.28 3.35 0.16
CA ALA A 77 -18.50 2.02 -0.41
C ALA A 77 -17.70 1.79 -1.69
N ARG A 78 -17.50 2.82 -2.51
CA ARG A 78 -16.63 2.76 -3.70
C ARG A 78 -15.17 2.57 -3.31
N LEU A 79 -14.67 3.35 -2.35
CA LEU A 79 -13.29 3.21 -1.86
C LEU A 79 -13.03 1.86 -1.19
N ALA A 80 -14.04 1.30 -0.51
CA ALA A 80 -13.96 -0.03 0.10
C ALA A 80 -13.76 -1.17 -0.93
N ARG A 81 -14.05 -0.93 -2.22
CA ARG A 81 -13.82 -1.91 -3.32
C ARG A 81 -12.42 -1.87 -3.89
N VAL A 82 -11.57 -0.91 -3.54
CA VAL A 82 -10.19 -0.81 -4.03
C VAL A 82 -9.39 -2.11 -3.82
N PRO A 83 -9.45 -2.79 -2.66
CA PRO A 83 -8.78 -4.07 -2.47
C PRO A 83 -9.23 -5.17 -3.45
N LEU A 84 -10.52 -5.17 -3.83
CA LEU A 84 -11.09 -6.17 -4.75
C LEU A 84 -10.55 -6.00 -6.17
N VAL A 85 -10.32 -4.76 -6.61
CA VAL A 85 -9.77 -4.47 -7.96
C VAL A 85 -8.29 -4.79 -8.05
N VAL A 86 -7.54 -4.58 -6.97
CA VAL A 86 -6.09 -4.85 -6.93
C VAL A 86 -5.79 -6.35 -6.80
N GLY A 87 -6.68 -7.11 -6.14
CA GLY A 87 -6.54 -8.55 -5.97
C GLY A 87 -5.43 -8.93 -4.98
N TRP A 88 -4.55 -9.85 -5.39
CA TRP A 88 -3.48 -10.37 -4.52
C TRP A 88 -2.33 -9.37 -4.36
N ALA A 89 -2.43 -8.53 -3.33
CA ALA A 89 -1.37 -7.64 -2.90
C ALA A 89 -1.25 -7.61 -1.36
N PRO A 90 -0.07 -7.24 -0.84
CA PRO A 90 0.11 -7.06 0.60
C PRO A 90 -0.83 -5.98 1.13
N GLN A 91 -1.51 -6.26 2.26
CA GLN A 91 -2.48 -5.36 2.89
C GLN A 91 -2.00 -3.91 3.06
N ARG A 92 -0.71 -3.72 3.38
CA ARG A 92 -0.12 -2.38 3.55
C ARG A 92 -0.15 -1.52 2.28
N ALA A 93 -0.13 -2.14 1.10
CA ALA A 93 -0.16 -1.47 -0.20
C ALA A 93 -1.59 -1.26 -0.73
N LEU A 94 -2.57 -2.01 -0.22
CA LEU A 94 -3.97 -1.97 -0.66
C LEU A 94 -4.76 -0.77 -0.13
N GLY A 95 -4.34 -0.19 0.98
CA GLY A 95 -5.08 0.90 1.63
C GLY A 95 -5.20 2.14 0.74
N VAL A 96 -6.37 2.79 0.79
CA VAL A 96 -6.56 4.16 0.33
C VAL A 96 -6.23 5.09 1.49
N ARG A 97 -5.54 6.19 1.21
CA ARG A 97 -5.26 7.24 2.20
C ARG A 97 -5.98 8.51 1.77
N VAL A 98 -6.74 9.08 2.69
CA VAL A 98 -7.31 10.42 2.56
C VAL A 98 -6.38 11.37 3.30
N ARG A 99 -5.85 12.36 2.59
CA ARG A 99 -5.04 13.44 3.15
C ARG A 99 -5.80 14.74 3.01
N LEU A 100 -6.02 15.39 4.14
CA LEU A 100 -6.54 16.74 4.20
C LEU A 100 -5.36 17.67 4.45
N SER A 101 -5.21 18.69 3.62
CA SER A 101 -4.27 19.78 3.84
C SER A 101 -4.95 21.11 3.61
N SER A 102 -4.71 22.08 4.49
CA SER A 102 -5.09 23.46 4.25
C SER A 102 -3.86 24.24 3.81
N THR A 103 -3.94 24.96 2.71
CA THR A 103 -2.85 25.80 2.19
C THR A 103 -3.45 27.12 1.72
N ASN A 104 -2.93 28.25 2.21
CA ASN A 104 -3.46 29.59 1.90
C ASN A 104 -4.98 29.71 2.15
N SER A 105 -5.47 29.23 3.30
CA SER A 105 -6.90 29.17 3.64
C SER A 105 -7.79 28.33 2.68
N GLN A 106 -7.19 27.61 1.74
CA GLN A 106 -7.88 26.68 0.85
C GLN A 106 -7.71 25.25 1.33
N LEU A 107 -8.83 24.55 1.50
CA LEU A 107 -8.83 23.14 1.84
C LEU A 107 -8.56 22.29 0.59
N SER A 108 -7.58 21.41 0.67
CA SER A 108 -7.22 20.47 -0.38
C SER A 108 -7.36 19.05 0.14
N TYR A 109 -8.15 18.26 -0.57
CA TYR A 109 -8.35 16.85 -0.29
C TYR A 109 -7.53 16.04 -1.29
N ARG A 110 -6.77 15.06 -0.81
CA ARG A 110 -5.97 14.17 -1.66
C ARG A 110 -6.29 12.73 -1.34
N LEU A 111 -6.60 11.97 -2.37
CA LEU A 111 -6.74 10.52 -2.30
C LEU A 111 -5.47 9.87 -2.85
N GLU A 112 -4.83 9.06 -2.03
CA GLU A 112 -3.71 8.22 -2.44
C GLU A 112 -4.15 6.76 -2.44
N GLY A 113 -3.87 6.03 -3.51
CA GLY A 113 -4.16 4.61 -3.58
C GLY A 113 -3.28 3.88 -4.59
N PRO A 114 -3.41 2.55 -4.71
CA PRO A 114 -2.64 1.77 -5.66
C PRO A 114 -2.95 2.18 -7.11
N ALA A 115 -1.93 2.28 -7.97
CA ALA A 115 -2.11 2.69 -9.37
C ALA A 115 -3.13 1.85 -10.15
N GLN A 116 -3.26 0.56 -9.84
CA GLN A 116 -4.25 -0.32 -10.47
C GLN A 116 -5.70 0.12 -10.19
N ALA A 117 -5.94 0.82 -9.08
CA ALA A 117 -7.24 1.39 -8.74
C ALA A 117 -7.32 2.89 -9.08
N ALA A 118 -6.37 3.46 -9.83
CA ALA A 118 -6.39 4.88 -10.20
C ALA A 118 -7.68 5.29 -10.90
N ALA A 119 -8.22 4.44 -11.79
CA ALA A 119 -9.50 4.68 -12.44
C ALA A 119 -10.66 4.79 -11.43
N LEU A 120 -10.64 3.98 -10.36
CA LEU A 120 -11.65 4.08 -9.29
C LEU A 120 -11.51 5.38 -8.48
N LEU A 121 -10.29 5.84 -8.25
CA LEU A 121 -10.01 7.10 -7.54
C LEU A 121 -10.36 8.34 -8.37
N GLN A 122 -10.31 8.22 -9.70
CA GLN A 122 -10.64 9.28 -10.66
C GLN A 122 -12.14 9.30 -11.03
N LEU A 123 -12.95 8.38 -10.50
CA LEU A 123 -14.40 8.49 -10.65
C LEU A 123 -14.89 9.60 -9.73
N GLN A 124 -15.48 10.64 -10.32
CA GLN A 124 -16.12 11.72 -9.58
C GLN A 124 -17.16 11.13 -8.60
N GLY A 125 -16.95 11.43 -7.32
CA GLY A 125 -17.74 10.85 -6.22
C GLY A 125 -18.88 11.72 -5.75
N PHE A 126 -18.70 13.04 -5.89
CA PHE A 126 -19.57 14.06 -5.34
C PHE A 126 -19.91 15.09 -6.42
N ALA A 127 -21.09 15.71 -6.29
CA ALA A 127 -21.41 16.92 -7.01
C ALA A 127 -20.44 18.04 -6.60
N ASP A 128 -20.14 18.95 -7.53
CA ASP A 128 -19.33 20.15 -7.27
C ASP A 128 -17.90 19.90 -6.76
N VAL A 129 -17.30 18.75 -7.11
CA VAL A 129 -15.90 18.45 -6.83
C VAL A 129 -15.14 18.20 -8.13
N GLU A 130 -14.11 19.00 -8.38
CA GLU A 130 -13.21 18.79 -9.51
C GLU A 130 -12.08 17.84 -9.14
N LEU A 131 -11.69 17.00 -10.11
CA LEU A 131 -10.62 16.03 -9.97
C LEU A 131 -9.39 16.47 -10.75
N TYR A 132 -8.26 16.54 -10.05
CA TYR A 132 -6.97 16.84 -10.66
C TYR A 132 -6.04 15.64 -10.51
N ALA A 133 -5.61 15.09 -11.66
CA ALA A 133 -4.58 14.08 -11.69
C ALA A 133 -3.22 14.76 -11.43
N ARG A 134 -2.65 14.55 -10.24
CA ARG A 134 -1.28 14.95 -9.86
C ARG A 134 -1.06 16.46 -9.61
N HIS A 135 -0.78 16.77 -8.35
CA HIS A 135 -0.02 17.89 -7.72
C HIS A 135 -0.09 19.35 -8.22
N GLU A 136 -0.89 19.73 -9.19
CA GLU A 136 -1.15 21.14 -9.45
C GLU A 136 -2.65 21.38 -9.35
N VAL A 137 -3.08 21.87 -8.17
CA VAL A 137 -4.27 22.72 -8.16
C VAL A 137 -3.85 23.94 -8.99
N PRO A 138 -4.40 24.13 -10.20
CA PRO A 138 -4.00 25.25 -11.03
C PRO A 138 -4.29 26.51 -10.22
N ARG A 139 -3.24 27.30 -9.99
CA ARG A 139 -3.41 28.59 -9.33
C ARG A 139 -4.30 29.42 -10.25
N ILE A 140 -5.56 29.64 -9.84
CA ILE A 140 -6.49 30.46 -10.59
C ILE A 140 -5.87 31.86 -10.70
N ARG A 141 -5.36 32.19 -11.88
CA ARG A 141 -4.83 33.50 -12.22
C ARG A 141 -5.93 34.23 -12.96
N PHE A 142 -6.53 35.22 -12.31
CA PHE A 142 -7.43 36.12 -13.00
C PHE A 142 -6.62 36.94 -14.01
N GLU A 143 -6.97 36.84 -15.28
CA GLU A 143 -6.32 37.58 -16.35
C GLU A 143 -6.49 39.09 -16.09
N GLY A 144 -5.38 39.84 -16.08
CA GLY A 144 -5.40 41.28 -15.80
C GLY A 144 -5.33 41.70 -14.32
N VAL A 145 -5.25 40.76 -13.37
CA VAL A 145 -5.12 41.10 -11.93
C VAL A 145 -3.66 40.87 -11.46
N PRO A 146 -2.97 41.89 -10.92
CA PRO A 146 -1.63 41.70 -10.37
C PRO A 146 -1.66 40.72 -9.19
N PRO A 147 -0.66 39.84 -9.06
CA PRO A 147 -0.63 38.84 -8.00
C PRO A 147 -0.70 39.53 -6.64
N LEU A 148 -1.57 39.06 -5.75
CA LEU A 148 -1.63 39.55 -4.37
C LEU A 148 -0.22 39.45 -3.76
N PRO A 149 0.28 40.53 -3.12
CA PRO A 149 1.56 40.50 -2.43
C PRO A 149 1.57 39.33 -1.45
N ARG A 150 2.66 38.56 -1.43
CA ARG A 150 2.89 37.53 -0.43
C ARG A 150 2.84 38.23 0.93
N GLN A 151 1.80 37.96 1.74
CA GLN A 151 1.78 38.44 3.11
C GLN A 151 2.85 37.67 3.87
N GLU A 152 4.04 38.26 3.98
CA GLU A 152 4.99 37.90 5.02
C GLU A 152 4.27 38.05 6.35
N SER A 153 4.18 36.94 7.07
CA SER A 153 3.59 36.86 8.39
C SER A 153 4.04 38.05 9.22
N ALA A 154 3.10 38.90 9.63
CA ALA A 154 3.30 40.01 10.54
C ALA A 154 3.56 39.51 11.98
N GLU A 155 4.53 38.61 12.13
CA GLU A 155 4.87 37.90 13.37
C GLU A 155 6.32 38.20 13.77
N GLY A 156 6.69 39.49 13.69
CA GLY A 156 8.02 39.97 14.10
C GLY A 156 8.09 41.43 14.54
N ALA A 157 6.98 42.18 14.59
CA ALA A 157 6.98 43.62 14.88
C ALA A 157 6.36 43.99 16.23
N SER A 158 6.33 43.05 17.18
CA SER A 158 5.87 43.28 18.55
C SER A 158 6.87 42.69 19.55
N ALA A 159 8.06 43.30 19.64
CA ALA A 159 9.00 43.11 20.74
C ALA A 159 9.68 44.45 21.04
#